data_AF-A0ABD5LPQ6-F1
#
_entry.id   AF-A0ABD5LPQ6-F1
#
_cell.length_a   1.000
_cell.length_b   1.000
_cell.length_c   1.000
_cell.angle_alpha   90.00
_cell.angle_beta   90.00
_cell.angle_gamma   90.00
#
_symmetry.space_group_name_H-M   'P 1'
#
loop_
_entity.id
_entity.type
_entity.pdbx_description
1 polymer ?
#
loop_
_entity_poly.entity_id
_entity_poly.type
_entity_poly.pdbx_seq_one_letter_code
_entity_poly.pdbx_strand_id
1 'polypeptide(L)'
;MRESTIDYSATDRGSMGYGYLWWTLNPQVFGPGAGLASGYGGQAIAFVPSKWLVVAQIVDPAQNPEGVRTSHFVNLLQQIAAAAP
;
A
#
# COMPACT_ATOMS: atom_id res chain seq x y z
N MET A 1 6.92 17.41 14.05
CA MET A 1 7.29 16.78 12.77
C MET A 1 6.03 16.63 11.93
N ARG A 2 6.08 16.93 10.63
CA ARG A 2 5.00 16.57 9.68
C ARG A 2 5.23 15.14 9.20
N GLU A 3 4.18 14.34 9.11
CA GLU A 3 4.23 12.93 8.73
C GLU A 3 4.43 12.76 7.22
N SER A 4 5.23 11.77 6.80
CA SER A 4 5.52 11.51 5.38
C SER A 4 4.29 10.98 4.61
N THR A 5 3.22 10.61 5.30
CA THR A 5 1.96 10.09 4.75
C THR A 5 0.83 11.11 4.72
N ILE A 6 1.12 12.37 4.99
CA ILE A 6 0.11 13.44 4.81
C ILE A 6 -0.21 13.54 3.31
N ASP A 7 -1.50 13.56 2.97
CA ASP A 7 -1.97 13.78 1.60
C ASP A 7 -1.58 15.18 1.12
N TYR A 8 -0.64 15.28 0.18
CA TYR A 8 -0.28 16.55 -0.46
C TYR A 8 -1.03 16.78 -1.77
N SER A 9 -1.65 15.74 -2.33
CA SER A 9 -2.50 15.82 -3.52
C SER A 9 -3.57 14.73 -3.50
N ALA A 10 -4.84 15.11 -3.65
CA ALA A 10 -5.91 14.19 -3.99
C ALA A 10 -5.73 13.71 -5.43
N THR A 11 -5.93 12.42 -5.69
CA THR A 11 -5.90 11.88 -7.06
C THR A 11 -7.30 11.49 -7.51
N ASP A 12 -7.56 11.49 -8.82
CA ASP A 12 -8.85 11.09 -9.41
C ASP A 12 -9.23 9.62 -9.13
N ARG A 13 -8.39 8.86 -8.41
CA ARG A 13 -8.65 7.51 -7.91
C ARG A 13 -9.36 7.48 -6.55
N GLY A 14 -10.30 8.40 -6.32
CA GLY A 14 -11.29 8.35 -5.24
C GLY A 14 -10.74 8.51 -3.81
N SER A 15 -10.08 7.47 -3.26
CA SER A 15 -9.67 7.36 -1.84
C SER A 15 -8.17 7.15 -1.60
N MET A 16 -7.35 7.30 -2.64
CA MET A 16 -5.89 7.25 -2.54
C MET A 16 -5.31 8.63 -2.84
N GLY A 17 -4.57 9.18 -1.89
CA GLY A 17 -3.72 10.35 -2.07
C GLY A 17 -2.27 9.94 -2.33
N TYR A 18 -1.40 10.93 -2.42
CA TYR A 18 0.04 10.73 -2.59
C TYR A 18 0.82 11.74 -1.73
N GLY A 19 1.85 11.25 -1.04
CA GLY A 19 2.71 12.04 -0.16
C GLY A 19 4.09 11.39 0.01
N TYR A 20 5.16 12.16 -0.18
CA TYR A 20 6.56 11.74 0.00
C TYR A 20 6.91 10.33 -0.56
N LEU A 21 6.54 10.07 -1.82
CA LEU A 21 6.77 8.81 -2.53
C LEU A 21 5.86 7.63 -2.14
N TRP A 22 4.83 7.88 -1.34
CA TRP A 22 3.84 6.89 -0.93
C TRP A 22 2.46 7.22 -1.50
N TRP A 23 1.76 6.18 -1.97
CA TRP A 23 0.31 6.23 -2.08
C TRP A 23 -0.28 6.10 -0.67
N THR A 24 -1.19 6.98 -0.31
CA THR A 24 -1.95 6.81 0.94
C THR A 24 -3.08 5.81 0.72
N LEU A 25 -3.34 5.01 1.75
CA LEU A 25 -4.38 3.99 1.73
C LEU A 25 -5.63 4.51 2.44
N ASN A 26 -6.78 3.99 2.03
CA ASN A 26 -8.08 4.39 2.57
C ASN A 26 -8.10 4.22 4.12
N PRO A 27 -8.25 5.31 4.89
CA PRO A 27 -8.15 5.24 6.35
C PRO A 27 -9.33 4.52 7.01
N GLN A 28 -10.48 4.38 6.33
CA GLN A 28 -11.61 3.57 6.81
C GLN A 28 -11.33 2.06 6.69
N VAL A 29 -10.40 1.65 5.82
CA VAL A 29 -10.03 0.23 5.63
C VAL A 29 -8.77 -0.12 6.42
N PHE A 30 -7.75 0.75 6.36
CA PHE A 30 -6.41 0.45 6.91
C PHE A 30 -6.08 1.28 8.17
N GLY A 31 -6.97 2.17 8.60
CA GLY A 31 -6.67 3.12 9.66
C GLY A 31 -5.79 4.28 9.19
N PRO A 32 -5.62 5.31 10.03
CA PRO A 32 -4.88 6.51 9.68
C PRO A 32 -3.39 6.22 9.43
N GLY A 33 -2.81 6.95 8.48
CA GLY A 33 -1.37 6.93 8.20
C GLY A 33 -0.87 5.70 7.44
N ALA A 34 -1.76 4.82 6.97
CA ALA A 34 -1.36 3.68 6.14
C ALA A 34 -0.89 4.12 4.74
N GLY A 35 0.16 3.48 4.25
CA GLY A 35 0.81 3.83 2.99
C GLY A 35 1.30 2.63 2.19
N LEU A 36 1.41 2.82 0.88
CA LEU A 36 1.85 1.83 -0.11
C LEU A 36 2.84 2.46 -1.10
N ALA A 37 3.94 1.77 -1.37
CA ALA A 37 4.76 2.01 -2.55
C ALA A 37 4.64 0.80 -3.47
N SER A 38 4.48 1.04 -4.78
CA SER A 38 4.37 -0.01 -5.79
C SER A 38 5.42 0.23 -6.87
N GLY A 39 6.15 -0.82 -7.20
CA GLY A 39 7.20 -0.86 -8.21
C GLY A 39 6.83 -1.71 -9.40
N TYR A 40 7.63 -1.58 -10.45
CA TYR A 40 7.48 -2.33 -11.69
C TYR A 40 7.49 -3.85 -11.45
N GLY A 41 6.77 -4.59 -12.29
CA GLY A 41 6.65 -6.06 -12.21
C GLY A 41 5.76 -6.55 -11.06
N GLY A 42 5.17 -5.66 -10.26
CA GLY A 42 4.30 -6.03 -9.14
C GLY A 42 5.01 -6.06 -7.80
N GLN A 43 6.19 -5.45 -7.67
CA GLN A 43 6.80 -5.25 -6.36
C GLN A 43 5.97 -4.25 -5.55
N ALA A 44 5.84 -4.49 -4.25
CA ALA A 44 5.07 -3.62 -3.38
C ALA A 44 5.58 -3.66 -1.95
N ILE A 45 5.44 -2.55 -1.24
CA ILE A 45 5.61 -2.50 0.21
C ILE A 45 4.52 -1.61 0.78
N ALA A 46 3.84 -2.08 1.82
CA ALA A 46 2.87 -1.29 2.56
C ALA A 46 3.11 -1.39 4.06
N PHE A 47 2.69 -0.34 4.76
CA PHE A 47 2.67 -0.29 6.20
C PHE A 47 1.30 0.16 6.70
N VAL A 48 0.88 -0.42 7.83
CA VAL A 48 -0.41 -0.20 8.49
C VAL A 48 -0.12 0.11 9.96
N PRO A 49 0.09 1.39 10.32
CA PRO A 49 0.55 1.77 11.67
C PRO A 49 -0.39 1.33 12.79
N SER A 50 -1.70 1.43 12.55
CA SER A 50 -2.77 0.99 13.46
C SER A 50 -2.65 -0.49 13.87
N LYS A 51 -1.93 -1.29 13.07
CA LYS A 51 -1.72 -2.72 13.23
C LYS A 51 -0.27 -3.10 13.49
N TRP A 52 0.63 -2.13 13.63
CA TRP A 52 2.08 -2.38 13.77
C TRP A 52 2.63 -3.31 12.67
N LEU A 53 2.08 -3.18 11.46
CA LEU A 53 2.25 -4.14 10.38
C LEU A 53 3.00 -3.51 9.20
N VAL A 54 3.96 -4.26 8.66
CA VAL A 54 4.60 -3.99 7.36
C VAL A 54 4.50 -5.26 6.52
N VAL A 55 4.09 -5.11 5.26
CA VAL A 55 4.01 -6.21 4.29
C VAL A 55 4.82 -5.84 3.06
N ALA A 56 5.74 -6.72 2.65
CA ALA A 56 6.53 -6.56 1.44
C ALA A 56 6.26 -7.72 0.48
N GLN A 57 6.07 -7.39 -0.79
CA GLN A 57 5.96 -8.32 -1.90
C GLN A 57 7.11 -8.06 -2.88
N ILE A 58 7.91 -9.10 -3.10
CA ILE A 58 8.94 -9.13 -4.13
C ILE A 58 8.46 -10.11 -5.21
N VAL A 59 8.73 -9.77 -6.47
CA VAL A 59 8.35 -10.57 -7.62
C VAL A 59 9.61 -10.90 -8.41
N ASP A 60 9.82 -12.18 -8.71
CA ASP A 60 10.81 -12.62 -9.69
C ASP A 60 10.21 -12.50 -11.10
N PRO A 61 10.72 -11.60 -11.95
CA PRO A 61 10.22 -11.41 -13.32
C PRO A 61 10.44 -12.64 -14.21
N ALA A 62 11.45 -13.48 -13.92
CA ALA A 62 11.68 -14.70 -14.70
C ALA A 62 10.56 -15.72 -14.48
N GLN A 63 9.95 -15.72 -13.29
CA GLN A 63 8.82 -16.59 -12.95
C GLN A 63 7.46 -15.92 -13.20
N ASN A 64 7.42 -14.58 -13.25
CA ASN A 64 6.21 -13.79 -13.42
C ASN A 64 6.39 -12.73 -14.53
N PRO A 65 6.50 -13.16 -15.80
CA PRO A 65 6.82 -12.25 -16.92
C PRO A 65 5.73 -11.19 -17.15
N GLU A 66 4.47 -11.51 -16.84
CA GLU A 66 3.33 -10.58 -16.95
C GLU A 66 3.21 -9.64 -15.73
N GLY A 67 4.04 -9.84 -14.71
CA GLY A 67 3.98 -9.13 -13.44
C GLY A 67 2.75 -9.46 -12.60
N VAL A 68 2.67 -8.84 -11.42
CA VAL A 68 1.54 -8.98 -10.49
C VAL A 68 0.80 -7.65 -10.37
N ARG A 69 -0.54 -7.70 -10.48
CA ARG A 69 -1.37 -6.50 -10.33
C ARG A 69 -1.33 -5.98 -8.89
N THR A 70 -1.12 -4.68 -8.72
CA THR A 70 -1.13 -4.01 -7.41
C THR A 70 -2.42 -4.25 -6.63
N SER A 71 -3.57 -4.38 -7.31
CA SER A 71 -4.86 -4.68 -6.66
C SER A 71 -4.86 -6.02 -5.92
N HIS A 72 -4.13 -7.03 -6.40
CA HIS A 72 -4.03 -8.32 -5.70
C HIS A 72 -3.30 -8.16 -4.37
N PHE A 73 -2.22 -7.38 -4.36
CA PHE A 73 -1.49 -7.04 -3.15
C PHE A 73 -2.36 -6.28 -2.15
N VAL A 74 -3.12 -5.26 -2.61
CA VAL A 74 -4.02 -4.48 -1.74
C VAL A 74 -5.13 -5.36 -1.16
N ASN A 75 -5.71 -6.26 -1.94
CA ASN A 75 -6.72 -7.21 -1.45
C ASN A 75 -6.15 -8.15 -0.39
N LEU A 76 -4.94 -8.67 -0.59
CA LEU A 76 -4.26 -9.49 0.41
C LEU A 76 -3.95 -8.68 1.68
N LEU A 77 -3.45 -7.46 1.52
CA LEU A 77 -3.17 -6.55 2.64
C LEU A 77 -4.42 -6.31 3.48
N GLN A 78 -5.60 -6.14 2.86
CA GLN A 78 -6.86 -5.97 3.58
C GLN A 78 -7.21 -7.21 4.43
N GLN A 79 -6.99 -8.41 3.89
CA GLN A 79 -7.22 -9.66 4.64
C GLN A 79 -6.24 -9.80 5.82
N ILE A 80 -4.96 -9.49 5.60
CA ILE A 80 -3.95 -9.52 6.67
C ILE A 80 -4.29 -8.48 7.75
N ALA A 81 -4.62 -7.24 7.37
CA ALA A 81 -4.96 -6.18 8.31
C ALA A 81 -6.20 -6.51 9.16
N ALA A 82 -7.19 -7.20 8.57
CA ALA A 82 -8.37 -7.68 9.28
C ALA A 82 -8.06 -8.82 10.27
N ALA A 83 -7.06 -9.65 9.98
CA ALA A 83 -6.62 -10.74 10.85
C ALA A 83 -5.55 -10.34 11.88
N ALA A 84 -4.89 -9.20 11.68
CA ALA A 84 -3.85 -8.69 12.57
C ALA A 84 -4.43 -8.20 13.91
N PRO A 85 -3.72 -8.40 15.04
CA PRO A 85 -4.15 -7.98 16.38
C PRO A 85 -4.57 -6.51 16.50
#